data_AF-A0A9P0JAP5-F1
#
_entry.id   AF-A0A9P0JAP5-F1
#
_cell.length_a   1.000
_cell.length_b   1.000
_cell.length_c   1.000
_cell.angle_alpha   90.00
_cell.angle_beta   90.00
_cell.angle_gamma   90.00
#
_symmetry.space_group_name_H-M   'P 1'
#
loop_
_entity.id
_entity.type
_entity.pdbx_description
1 polymer ?
#
loop_
_entity_poly.entity_id
_entity_poly.type
_entity_poly.pdbx_seq_one_letter_code
_entity_poly.pdbx_strand_id
1 'polypeptide(L)'
;MDFEFSMVNKTSMVVISGAISNSLDRFKIRKLEGRPLLLPLNEEARPMGETELQVAIREIKRVFRVKTDLRDACLDQMKQSLSSTKNNLTRGYIDSYIRRGNKENVIVVWNGHSDKNILKRLDLDHYPMLNITCYDKYFNKNFYIQFEKLGNREIIFEVDIGTYNKAGRLLNLVETHDIICKKKHHTTYAHDPRMDVKYTKCIFDYVIRKQRYENLIKHF
;
A
#
# COMPACT_ATOMS: atom_id res chain seq x y z
N MET A 1 4.05 3.33 -0.96
CA MET A 1 3.98 2.59 0.31
C MET A 1 2.81 1.65 0.20
N ASP A 2 2.87 0.52 0.89
CA ASP A 2 1.77 -0.45 0.96
C ASP A 2 1.86 -1.21 2.29
N PHE A 3 0.73 -1.50 2.93
CA PHE A 3 0.65 -2.28 4.16
C PHE A 3 -0.22 -3.53 3.99
N GLU A 4 0.26 -4.64 4.54
CA GLU A 4 -0.52 -5.85 4.75
C GLU A 4 -1.17 -5.80 6.13
N PHE A 5 -2.49 -5.90 6.18
CA PHE A 5 -3.24 -5.78 7.42
C PHE A 5 -4.50 -6.66 7.44
N SER A 6 -5.02 -6.89 8.64
CA SER A 6 -6.34 -7.51 8.84
C SER A 6 -7.11 -6.75 9.92
N MET A 7 -8.43 -6.75 9.81
CA MET A 7 -9.30 -6.31 10.90
C MET A 7 -9.41 -7.42 11.96
N VAL A 8 -9.35 -7.03 13.23
CA VAL A 8 -9.62 -7.91 14.38
C VAL A 8 -10.61 -7.22 15.32
N ASN A 9 -11.43 -7.99 16.02
CA ASN A 9 -12.41 -7.47 16.98
C ASN A 9 -13.32 -6.35 16.40
N LYS A 10 -13.66 -6.44 15.11
CA LYS A 10 -14.48 -5.50 14.32
C LYS A 10 -13.89 -4.08 14.12
N THR A 11 -13.18 -3.52 15.08
CA THR A 11 -12.72 -2.10 15.06
C THR A 11 -11.21 -1.94 15.05
N SER A 12 -10.48 -2.94 15.54
CA SER A 12 -9.02 -2.90 15.63
C SER A 12 -8.39 -3.37 14.32
N MET A 13 -7.29 -2.75 13.94
CA MET A 13 -6.48 -3.15 12.80
C MET A 13 -5.22 -3.84 13.29
N VAL A 14 -4.80 -4.87 12.59
CA VAL A 14 -3.49 -5.50 12.81
C VAL A 14 -2.69 -5.28 11.55
N VAL A 15 -1.57 -4.56 11.66
CA VAL A 15 -0.60 -4.43 10.57
C VAL A 15 0.41 -5.55 10.71
N ILE A 16 0.43 -6.44 9.71
CA ILE A 16 1.21 -7.67 9.70
C ILE A 16 2.60 -7.41 9.13
N SER A 17 2.64 -6.70 8.00
CA SER A 17 3.86 -6.27 7.34
C SER A 17 3.56 -5.09 6.41
N GLY A 18 4.56 -4.62 5.67
CA GLY A 18 4.37 -3.62 4.63
C GLY A 18 5.62 -3.44 3.80
N ALA A 19 5.61 -2.44 2.94
CA ALA A 19 6.78 -2.03 2.21
C ALA A 19 6.81 -0.53 1.96
N ILE A 20 8.02 0.00 1.89
CA ILE A 20 8.28 1.41 1.63
C ILE A 20 9.50 1.55 0.72
N SER A 21 9.46 2.55 -0.15
CA SER A 21 10.58 2.92 -1.02
C SER A 21 10.58 4.43 -1.19
N ASN A 22 11.76 5.02 -1.22
CA ASN A 22 11.98 6.43 -1.50
C ASN A 22 12.49 6.58 -2.96
N SER A 23 12.20 7.72 -3.60
CA SER A 23 12.78 8.10 -4.89
C SER A 23 14.31 8.23 -4.84
N LEU A 24 14.87 8.62 -3.69
CA LEU A 24 16.31 8.66 -3.42
C LEU A 24 16.94 7.25 -3.38
N ASP A 25 16.20 6.24 -2.92
CA ASP A 25 16.62 4.85 -2.91
C ASP A 25 16.06 4.15 -4.16
N ARG A 26 16.47 4.65 -5.34
CA ARG A 26 15.86 4.38 -6.66
C ARG A 26 15.57 2.90 -6.91
N PHE A 27 16.37 2.00 -6.34
CA PHE A 27 16.26 0.56 -6.55
C PHE A 27 15.88 -0.28 -5.31
N LYS A 28 15.96 0.24 -4.07
CA LYS A 28 15.73 -0.61 -2.89
C LYS A 28 14.37 -0.35 -2.27
N ILE A 29 13.52 -1.37 -2.33
CA ILE A 29 12.28 -1.46 -1.58
C ILE A 29 12.62 -2.09 -0.24
N ARG A 30 12.18 -1.46 0.85
CA ARG A 30 12.34 -1.98 2.21
C ARG A 30 11.05 -2.68 2.61
N LYS A 31 11.15 -3.97 2.92
CA LYS A 31 10.09 -4.68 3.65
C LYS A 31 10.06 -4.15 5.08
N LEU A 32 8.85 -3.85 5.55
CA LEU A 32 8.52 -3.54 6.93
C LEU A 32 8.04 -4.85 7.57
N GLU A 33 8.81 -5.33 8.53
CA GLU A 33 8.63 -6.63 9.16
C GLU A 33 9.10 -6.57 10.63
N GLY A 34 8.61 -7.51 11.42
CA GLY A 34 8.83 -7.57 12.86
C GLY A 34 7.55 -8.00 13.55
N ARG A 35 7.46 -7.73 14.86
CA ARG A 35 6.24 -8.08 15.60
C ARG A 35 5.06 -7.26 15.05
N PRO A 36 3.94 -7.89 14.64
CA PRO A 36 2.77 -7.19 14.12
C PRO A 36 2.28 -6.10 15.07
N LEU A 37 1.80 -5.00 14.51
CA LEU A 37 1.28 -3.87 15.27
C LEU A 37 -0.24 -3.99 15.42
N LEU A 38 -0.73 -3.88 16.65
CA LEU A 38 -2.13 -3.62 16.95
C LEU A 38 -2.38 -2.12 16.87
N LEU A 39 -3.36 -1.75 16.05
CA LEU A 39 -3.82 -0.38 15.83
C LEU A 39 -5.29 -0.32 16.31
N PRO A 40 -5.51 -0.22 17.63
CA PRO A 40 -6.84 -0.03 18.20
C PRO A 40 -7.44 1.32 17.77
N LEU A 41 -8.75 1.52 17.96
CA LEU A 41 -9.43 2.74 17.50
C LEU A 41 -9.13 3.97 18.38
N ASN A 42 -9.02 3.76 19.70
CA ASN A 42 -8.97 4.82 20.72
C ASN A 42 -7.74 4.70 21.63
N GLU A 43 -6.74 3.94 21.22
CA GLU A 43 -5.52 3.66 21.99
C GLU A 43 -4.31 3.80 21.05
N GLU A 44 -3.12 3.93 21.62
CA GLU A 44 -1.89 4.02 20.84
C GLU A 44 -1.57 2.72 20.12
N ALA A 45 -1.02 2.83 18.91
CA ALA A 45 -0.51 1.69 18.17
C ALA A 45 0.68 1.05 18.91
N ARG A 46 0.65 -0.27 19.07
CA ARG A 46 1.67 -1.02 19.81
C ARG A 46 1.91 -2.41 19.23
N PRO A 47 3.08 -3.03 19.47
CA PRO A 47 3.29 -4.44 19.15
C PRO A 47 2.25 -5.34 19.83
N MET A 48 1.78 -6.36 19.13
CA MET A 48 0.79 -7.30 19.66
C MET A 48 1.35 -8.21 20.75
N GLY A 49 0.62 -8.41 21.84
CA GLY A 49 0.90 -9.46 22.82
C GLY A 49 0.64 -10.88 22.27
N GLU A 50 1.09 -11.91 22.97
CA GLU A 50 0.95 -13.30 22.50
C GLU A 50 -0.52 -13.72 22.39
N THR A 51 -1.33 -13.43 23.41
CA THR A 51 -2.78 -13.71 23.39
C THR A 51 -3.48 -13.01 22.22
N GLU A 52 -3.09 -11.77 21.92
CA GLU A 52 -3.67 -10.99 20.82
C GLU A 52 -3.30 -11.60 19.46
N LEU A 53 -2.06 -12.09 19.30
CA LEU A 53 -1.64 -12.79 18.09
C LEU A 53 -2.48 -14.04 17.85
N GLN A 54 -2.73 -14.83 18.90
CA GLN A 54 -3.59 -16.02 18.79
C GLN A 54 -5.03 -15.67 18.38
N VAL A 55 -5.56 -14.55 18.90
CA VAL A 55 -6.87 -14.02 18.47
C VAL A 55 -6.83 -13.59 17.01
N ALA A 56 -5.83 -12.84 16.57
CA ALA A 56 -5.71 -12.40 15.18
C ALA A 56 -5.60 -13.58 14.21
N ILE A 57 -4.81 -14.61 14.53
CA ILE A 57 -4.72 -15.84 13.72
C ILE A 57 -6.08 -16.51 13.58
N ARG A 58 -6.85 -16.62 14.68
CA ARG A 58 -8.19 -17.18 14.66
C ARG A 58 -9.15 -16.37 13.81
N GLU A 59 -9.09 -15.04 13.93
CA GLU A 59 -9.92 -14.12 13.16
C GLU A 59 -9.60 -14.15 11.67
N ILE A 60 -8.31 -14.17 11.27
CA ILE A 60 -7.88 -14.33 9.88
C ILE A 60 -8.44 -15.63 9.30
N LYS A 61 -8.32 -16.76 10.02
CA LYS A 61 -8.89 -18.04 9.61
C LYS A 61 -10.42 -17.98 9.44
N ARG A 62 -11.10 -17.23 10.30
CA ARG A 62 -12.56 -17.04 10.27
C ARG A 62 -13.01 -16.18 9.10
N VAL A 63 -12.36 -15.03 8.88
CA VAL A 63 -12.67 -14.08 7.82
C VAL A 63 -12.42 -14.70 6.45
N PHE A 64 -11.28 -15.38 6.29
CA PHE A 64 -10.89 -16.03 5.05
C PHE A 64 -11.24 -17.53 5.03
N ARG A 65 -12.37 -17.92 5.64
CA ARG A 65 -12.81 -19.32 5.70
C ARG A 65 -12.96 -19.95 4.30
N VAL A 66 -13.48 -19.17 3.35
CA VAL A 66 -13.77 -19.61 1.97
C VAL A 66 -12.60 -19.32 1.03
N LYS A 67 -11.87 -18.23 1.24
CA LYS A 67 -10.74 -17.81 0.40
C LYS A 67 -9.42 -18.33 0.98
N THR A 68 -9.20 -19.63 0.85
CA THR A 68 -8.05 -20.33 1.46
C THR A 68 -6.71 -19.75 1.02
N ASP A 69 -6.57 -19.35 -0.25
CA ASP A 69 -5.30 -18.81 -0.75
C ASP A 69 -4.94 -17.48 -0.07
N LEU A 70 -5.93 -16.60 0.14
CA LEU A 70 -5.73 -15.34 0.89
C LEU A 70 -5.43 -15.60 2.36
N ARG A 71 -6.13 -16.57 2.95
CA ARG A 71 -5.92 -16.99 4.34
C ARG A 71 -4.47 -17.45 4.53
N ASP A 72 -4.02 -18.34 3.67
CA ASP A 72 -2.73 -19.00 3.81
C ASP A 72 -1.61 -17.99 3.52
N ALA A 73 -1.78 -17.11 2.52
CA ALA A 73 -0.86 -15.98 2.29
C ALA A 73 -0.77 -15.03 3.51
N CYS A 74 -1.90 -14.65 4.12
CA CYS A 74 -1.91 -13.80 5.32
C CYS A 74 -1.21 -14.48 6.51
N LEU A 75 -1.48 -15.77 6.73
CA LEU A 75 -0.86 -16.53 7.83
C LEU A 75 0.64 -16.75 7.60
N ASP A 76 1.07 -16.94 6.35
CA ASP A 76 2.48 -17.03 5.99
C ASP A 76 3.20 -15.69 6.21
N GLN A 77 2.60 -14.56 5.82
CA GLN A 77 3.15 -13.24 6.14
C GLN A 77 3.24 -13.01 7.65
N MET A 78 2.22 -13.41 8.41
CA MET A 78 2.23 -13.34 9.88
C MET A 78 3.39 -14.15 10.47
N LYS A 79 3.55 -15.40 10.04
CA LYS A 79 4.63 -16.27 10.48
C LYS A 79 6.01 -15.70 10.12
N GLN A 80 6.18 -15.21 8.89
CA GLN A 80 7.40 -14.55 8.45
C GLN A 80 7.73 -13.34 9.32
N SER A 81 6.75 -12.48 9.59
CA SER A 81 6.91 -11.28 10.42
C SER A 81 7.39 -11.63 11.83
N LEU A 82 6.76 -12.64 12.46
CA LEU A 82 7.13 -13.12 13.81
C LEU A 82 8.52 -13.78 13.86
N SER A 83 8.93 -14.45 12.78
CA SER A 83 10.26 -15.06 12.67
C SER A 83 11.36 -14.08 12.22
N SER A 84 10.99 -12.84 11.87
CA SER A 84 11.93 -11.89 11.30
C SER A 84 12.94 -11.43 12.35
N THR A 85 14.22 -11.41 11.97
CA THR A 85 15.28 -10.82 12.79
C THR A 85 15.29 -9.29 12.71
N LYS A 86 14.48 -8.71 11.82
CA LYS A 86 14.31 -7.26 11.70
C LYS A 86 13.10 -6.82 12.52
N ASN A 87 13.19 -5.62 13.07
CA ASN A 87 12.10 -4.99 13.80
C ASN A 87 11.93 -3.55 13.32
N ASN A 88 11.56 -3.42 12.04
CA ASN A 88 11.42 -2.13 11.37
C ASN A 88 9.95 -1.80 11.02
N LEU A 89 9.01 -2.69 11.36
CA LEU A 89 7.59 -2.38 11.42
C LEU A 89 7.26 -1.63 12.72
N THR A 90 7.72 -0.39 12.82
CA THR A 90 7.45 0.51 13.96
C THR A 90 7.16 1.91 13.47
N ARG A 91 6.36 2.67 14.22
CA ARG A 91 6.09 4.09 13.94
C ARG A 91 7.39 4.86 13.73
N GLY A 92 8.33 4.73 14.67
CA GLY A 92 9.60 5.48 14.64
C GLY A 92 10.45 5.17 13.42
N TYR A 93 10.54 3.90 13.00
CA TYR A 93 11.27 3.54 11.78
C TYR A 93 10.60 4.09 10.51
N ILE A 94 9.27 3.94 10.40
CA ILE A 94 8.51 4.41 9.24
C ILE A 94 8.64 5.92 9.10
N ASP A 95 8.44 6.66 10.20
CA ASP A 95 8.57 8.11 10.25
C ASP A 95 9.99 8.57 9.89
N SER A 96 11.01 7.96 10.51
CA SER A 96 12.41 8.25 10.19
C SER A 96 12.73 7.97 8.72
N TYR A 97 12.14 6.94 8.11
CA TYR A 97 12.33 6.64 6.70
C TYR A 97 11.67 7.68 5.79
N ILE A 98 10.45 8.13 6.11
CA ILE A 98 9.73 9.16 5.37
C ILE A 98 10.52 10.47 5.40
N ARG A 99 11.03 10.88 6.57
CA ARG A 99 11.82 12.11 6.75
C ARG A 99 13.23 12.08 6.16
N ARG A 100 13.60 11.03 5.42
CA ARG A 100 14.94 10.94 4.83
C ARG A 100 15.12 11.95 3.70
N GLY A 101 16.05 12.87 3.92
CA GLY A 101 16.46 13.87 2.94
C GLY A 101 15.92 15.25 3.30
N ASN A 102 16.37 16.26 2.54
CA ASN A 102 16.05 17.67 2.80
C ASN A 102 14.99 18.19 1.80
N LYS A 103 13.95 17.40 1.55
CA LYS A 103 12.88 17.72 0.59
C LYS A 103 11.51 17.51 1.21
N GLU A 104 10.50 18.09 0.58
CA GLU A 104 9.10 17.82 0.90
C GLU A 104 8.81 16.31 0.75
N ASN A 105 8.21 15.73 1.78
CA ASN A 105 7.99 14.28 1.86
C ASN A 105 6.53 13.96 1.53
N VAL A 106 6.31 13.45 0.32
CA VAL A 106 4.98 13.05 -0.17
C VAL A 106 4.88 11.53 -0.20
N ILE A 107 3.84 10.99 0.44
CA ILE A 107 3.55 9.55 0.44
C ILE A 107 2.69 9.22 -0.77
N VAL A 108 3.10 8.21 -1.54
CA VAL A 108 2.35 7.70 -2.70
C VAL A 108 1.83 6.30 -2.41
N VAL A 109 0.53 6.09 -2.61
CA VAL A 109 -0.18 4.82 -2.35
C VAL A 109 -1.09 4.45 -3.53
N TRP A 110 -1.43 3.16 -3.65
CA TRP A 110 -2.39 2.66 -4.64
C TRP A 110 -3.71 2.33 -3.96
N ASN A 111 -4.81 2.97 -4.35
CA ASN A 111 -6.12 2.86 -3.70
C ASN A 111 -6.03 2.93 -2.14
N GLY A 112 -5.17 3.83 -1.63
CA GLY A 112 -4.62 3.71 -0.28
C GLY A 112 -5.48 4.29 0.85
N HIS A 113 -6.81 4.16 0.77
CA HIS A 113 -7.70 4.59 1.86
C HIS A 113 -7.39 3.83 3.17
N SER A 114 -7.08 2.54 3.06
CA SER A 114 -6.67 1.71 4.19
C SER A 114 -5.29 2.12 4.71
N ASP A 115 -4.32 2.38 3.82
CA ASP A 115 -2.99 2.87 4.19
C ASP A 115 -3.06 4.21 4.94
N LYS A 116 -3.91 5.14 4.47
CA LYS A 116 -4.16 6.41 5.16
C LYS A 116 -4.72 6.20 6.56
N ASN A 117 -5.66 5.26 6.73
CA ASN A 117 -6.21 4.94 8.05
C ASN A 117 -5.15 4.32 8.98
N ILE A 118 -4.28 3.46 8.44
CA ILE A 118 -3.13 2.90 9.17
C ILE A 118 -2.18 4.01 9.60
N LEU A 119 -1.78 4.89 8.68
CA LEU A 119 -0.88 6.01 8.96
C LEU A 119 -1.47 6.98 9.97
N LYS A 120 -2.78 7.25 9.91
CA LYS A 120 -3.50 8.04 10.91
C LYS A 120 -3.43 7.40 12.30
N ARG A 121 -3.69 6.10 12.41
CA ARG A 121 -3.58 5.37 13.69
C ARG A 121 -2.15 5.24 14.20
N LEU A 122 -1.16 5.41 13.32
CA LEU A 122 0.26 5.52 13.67
C LEU A 122 0.69 6.96 13.99
N ASP A 123 -0.22 7.94 13.95
CA ASP A 123 0.08 9.37 14.12
C ASP A 123 1.16 9.84 13.10
N LEU A 124 0.88 9.54 11.82
CA LEU A 124 1.69 9.84 10.63
C LEU A 124 0.84 10.36 9.46
N ASP A 125 -0.37 10.88 9.70
CA ASP A 125 -1.26 11.42 8.67
C ASP A 125 -1.01 12.89 8.32
N HIS A 126 -0.02 13.53 8.95
CA HIS A 126 0.41 14.89 8.63
C HIS A 126 1.20 15.01 7.32
N TYR A 127 1.71 13.90 6.78
CA TYR A 127 2.39 13.91 5.48
C TYR A 127 1.40 14.06 4.32
N PRO A 128 1.68 14.90 3.32
CA PRO A 128 0.87 14.95 2.10
C PRO A 128 0.82 13.57 1.43
N MET A 129 -0.39 13.15 1.02
CA MET A 129 -0.62 11.83 0.42
C MET A 129 -1.21 11.94 -0.99
N LEU A 130 -0.58 11.25 -1.92
CA LEU A 130 -1.06 11.01 -3.27
C LEU A 130 -1.63 9.59 -3.37
N ASN A 131 -2.85 9.50 -3.88
CA ASN A 131 -3.47 8.25 -4.24
C ASN A 131 -3.41 8.06 -5.76
N ILE A 132 -3.02 6.86 -6.16
CA ILE A 132 -3.12 6.38 -7.53
C ILE A 132 -4.30 5.42 -7.59
N THR A 133 -5.21 5.67 -8.53
CA THR A 133 -6.30 4.75 -8.84
C THR A 133 -6.41 4.58 -10.36
N CYS A 134 -7.10 3.53 -10.80
CA CYS A 134 -7.36 3.33 -12.22
C CYS A 134 -8.78 2.83 -12.45
N TYR A 135 -9.55 3.56 -13.26
CA TYR A 135 -10.94 3.22 -13.52
C TYR A 135 -11.46 3.64 -14.90
N ASP A 136 -12.51 2.95 -15.33
CA ASP A 136 -13.32 3.26 -16.50
C ASP A 136 -14.33 4.35 -16.16
N LYS A 137 -13.98 5.57 -16.58
CA LYS A 137 -14.76 6.79 -16.35
C LYS A 137 -16.01 6.87 -17.22
N TYR A 138 -15.93 6.38 -18.46
CA TYR A 138 -16.95 6.57 -19.49
C TYR A 138 -17.79 5.33 -19.79
N PHE A 139 -17.61 4.24 -19.03
CA PHE A 139 -18.33 2.98 -19.20
C PHE A 139 -18.12 2.35 -20.59
N ASN A 140 -16.97 2.61 -21.19
CA ASN A 140 -16.62 2.16 -22.54
C ASN A 140 -15.43 1.20 -22.51
N LYS A 141 -15.09 0.67 -21.34
CA LYS A 141 -13.93 -0.19 -21.08
C LYS A 141 -12.59 0.49 -21.34
N ASN A 142 -12.55 1.82 -21.49
CA ASN A 142 -11.33 2.60 -21.58
C ASN A 142 -10.94 3.12 -20.19
N PHE A 143 -9.74 2.78 -19.75
CA PHE A 143 -9.30 3.03 -18.38
C PHE A 143 -8.35 4.22 -18.31
N TYR A 144 -8.47 4.95 -17.20
CA TYR A 144 -7.65 6.11 -16.89
C TYR A 144 -6.96 5.90 -15.56
N ILE A 145 -5.65 6.13 -15.50
CA ILE A 145 -4.95 6.31 -14.23
C ILE A 145 -5.24 7.73 -13.74
N GLN A 146 -5.64 7.86 -12.48
CA GLN A 146 -5.77 9.14 -11.81
C GLN A 146 -4.79 9.27 -10.66
N PHE A 147 -4.16 10.44 -10.59
CA PHE A 147 -3.46 10.91 -9.39
C PHE A 147 -4.37 11.90 -8.68
N GLU A 148 -4.67 11.61 -7.42
CA GLU A 148 -5.46 12.50 -6.58
C GLU A 148 -4.77 12.75 -5.24
N LYS A 149 -5.02 13.93 -4.66
CA LYS A 149 -4.68 14.18 -3.26
C LYS A 149 -5.65 13.38 -2.39
N LEU A 150 -5.14 12.42 -1.63
CA LEU A 150 -5.97 11.51 -0.83
C LEU A 150 -6.69 12.23 0.34
N GLY A 151 -6.25 13.45 0.68
CA GLY A 151 -6.89 14.30 1.69
C GLY A 151 -8.27 14.82 1.28
N ASN A 152 -8.35 15.42 0.09
CA ASN A 152 -9.50 16.17 -0.41
C ASN A 152 -10.08 15.63 -1.72
N ARG A 153 -9.49 14.56 -2.29
CA ARG A 153 -9.86 13.95 -3.58
C ARG A 153 -9.72 14.87 -4.79
N GLU A 154 -8.88 15.90 -4.68
CA GLU A 154 -8.52 16.75 -5.81
C GLU A 154 -7.71 15.92 -6.82
N ILE A 155 -8.22 15.76 -8.04
CA ILE A 155 -7.51 15.11 -9.14
C ILE A 155 -6.44 16.07 -9.66
N ILE A 156 -5.19 15.62 -9.62
CA ILE A 156 -4.02 16.35 -10.12
C ILE A 156 -3.80 16.01 -11.60
N PHE A 157 -3.74 14.70 -11.91
CA PHE A 157 -3.52 14.21 -13.27
C PHE A 157 -4.45 13.07 -13.61
N GLU A 158 -4.77 12.99 -14.90
CA GLU A 158 -5.48 11.88 -15.51
C GLU A 158 -4.70 11.43 -16.75
N VAL A 159 -4.55 10.11 -16.94
CA VAL A 159 -3.80 9.53 -18.05
C VAL A 159 -4.56 8.35 -18.61
N ASP A 160 -4.89 8.43 -19.90
CA ASP A 160 -5.43 7.30 -20.67
C ASP A 160 -4.39 6.17 -20.81
N ILE A 161 -4.82 4.95 -20.50
CA ILE A 161 -4.04 3.72 -20.65
C ILE A 161 -4.65 2.71 -21.63
N GLY A 162 -5.78 3.04 -22.25
CA GLY A 162 -6.44 2.21 -23.25
C GLY A 162 -7.48 1.26 -22.68
N THR A 163 -7.87 0.29 -23.50
CA THR A 163 -9.01 -0.58 -23.22
C THR A 163 -8.61 -1.88 -22.53
N TYR A 164 -9.46 -2.34 -21.60
CA TYR A 164 -9.27 -3.62 -20.92
C TYR A 164 -10.62 -4.33 -20.74
N ASN A 165 -10.72 -5.58 -21.19
CA ASN A 165 -11.99 -6.29 -21.14
C ASN A 165 -12.20 -6.95 -19.77
N LYS A 166 -13.02 -6.30 -18.92
CA LYS A 166 -13.48 -6.85 -17.64
C LYS A 166 -14.90 -6.39 -17.32
N ALA A 167 -15.56 -7.11 -16.42
CA ALA A 167 -16.91 -6.76 -15.96
C ALA A 167 -16.95 -5.59 -14.96
N GLY A 168 -15.80 -5.15 -14.44
CA GLY A 168 -15.69 -4.12 -13.40
C GLY A 168 -15.08 -2.81 -13.88
N ARG A 169 -15.38 -1.72 -13.18
CA ARG A 169 -14.88 -0.38 -13.53
C ARG A 169 -13.51 -0.04 -12.97
N LEU A 170 -12.99 -0.81 -12.03
CA LEU A 170 -11.68 -0.56 -11.42
C LEU A 170 -10.68 -1.57 -11.95
N LEU A 171 -9.50 -1.13 -12.39
CA LEU A 171 -8.38 -2.05 -12.55
C LEU A 171 -7.66 -2.18 -11.21
N ASN A 172 -7.24 -3.40 -10.89
CA ASN A 172 -6.35 -3.64 -9.76
C ASN A 172 -4.91 -3.23 -10.13
N LEU A 173 -4.01 -3.29 -9.15
CA LEU A 173 -2.63 -2.84 -9.31
C LEU A 173 -1.90 -3.61 -10.41
N VAL A 174 -2.08 -4.93 -10.45
CA VAL A 174 -1.44 -5.83 -11.42
C VAL A 174 -1.99 -5.60 -12.82
N GLU A 175 -3.32 -5.58 -12.98
CA GLU A 175 -3.99 -5.32 -14.26
C GLU A 175 -3.53 -3.97 -14.85
N THR A 176 -3.46 -2.93 -14.01
CA THR A 176 -3.01 -1.60 -14.44
C THR A 176 -1.54 -1.62 -14.85
N HIS A 177 -0.71 -2.29 -14.06
CA HIS A 177 0.72 -2.41 -14.33
C HIS A 177 0.99 -3.15 -15.65
N ASP A 178 0.30 -4.27 -15.88
CA ASP A 178 0.49 -5.12 -17.07
C ASP A 178 0.14 -4.37 -18.38
N ILE A 179 -0.82 -3.45 -18.34
CA ILE A 179 -1.18 -2.61 -19.50
C ILE A 179 -0.04 -1.66 -19.87
N ILE A 180 0.61 -1.03 -18.88
CA ILE A 180 1.58 0.05 -19.11
C ILE A 180 3.04 -0.44 -19.15
N CYS A 181 3.33 -1.63 -18.62
CA CYS A 181 4.69 -2.14 -18.46
C CYS A 181 4.81 -3.58 -18.98
N LYS A 182 5.53 -3.75 -20.09
CA LYS A 182 5.81 -5.07 -20.69
C LYS A 182 6.95 -5.85 -20.03
N LYS A 183 7.59 -5.28 -19.00
CA LYS A 183 8.72 -5.94 -18.32
C LYS A 183 8.18 -6.98 -17.34
N LYS A 184 8.61 -8.23 -17.46
CA LYS A 184 8.37 -9.26 -16.45
C LYS A 184 9.11 -8.89 -15.17
N HIS A 185 8.38 -8.45 -14.15
CA HIS A 185 8.91 -8.40 -12.80
C HIS A 185 8.76 -9.81 -12.21
N HIS A 186 9.86 -10.39 -11.71
CA HIS A 186 9.79 -11.68 -11.02
C HIS A 186 8.87 -11.54 -9.80
N THR A 187 7.71 -12.18 -9.86
CA THR A 187 6.78 -12.35 -8.75
C THR A 187 7.28 -13.51 -7.91
N THR A 188 7.63 -13.22 -6.65
CA THR A 188 8.05 -14.26 -5.70
C THR A 188 6.85 -14.90 -5.02
N TYR A 189 5.83 -14.12 -4.63
CA TYR A 189 4.60 -14.59 -3.95
C TYR A 189 3.43 -13.66 -4.25
N ALA A 190 2.18 -14.18 -4.18
CA ALA A 190 0.99 -13.35 -4.11
C ALA A 190 0.96 -12.61 -2.75
N HIS A 191 0.52 -11.34 -2.74
CA HIS A 191 0.44 -10.50 -1.53
C HIS A 191 1.81 -10.26 -0.84
N ASP A 192 2.86 -9.96 -1.63
CA ASP A 192 4.10 -9.39 -1.09
C ASP A 192 4.04 -7.86 -1.24
N PRO A 193 3.98 -7.08 -0.16
CA PRO A 193 3.86 -5.62 -0.24
C PRO A 193 5.04 -4.99 -0.99
N ARG A 194 6.19 -5.68 -1.09
CA ARG A 194 7.31 -5.22 -1.92
C ARG A 194 6.95 -5.18 -3.40
N MET A 195 6.20 -6.17 -3.88
CA MET A 195 5.75 -6.21 -5.27
C MET A 195 4.73 -5.12 -5.52
N ASP A 196 3.84 -4.88 -4.57
CA ASP A 196 2.84 -3.82 -4.70
C ASP A 196 3.51 -2.44 -4.75
N VAL A 197 4.45 -2.15 -3.84
CA VAL A 197 5.26 -0.91 -3.92
C VAL A 197 6.04 -0.80 -5.24
N LYS A 198 6.52 -1.92 -5.78
CA LYS A 198 7.24 -1.94 -7.06
C LYS A 198 6.32 -1.56 -8.22
N TYR A 199 5.11 -2.12 -8.26
CA TYR A 199 4.12 -1.81 -9.28
C TYR A 199 3.61 -0.38 -9.14
N THR A 200 3.31 0.08 -7.92
CA THR A 200 2.93 1.47 -7.65
C THR A 200 4.01 2.44 -8.14
N LYS A 201 5.30 2.14 -7.89
CA LYS A 201 6.42 2.96 -8.38
C LYS A 201 6.49 2.99 -9.91
N CYS A 202 6.30 1.84 -10.56
CA CYS A 202 6.30 1.76 -12.02
C CYS A 202 5.14 2.56 -12.64
N ILE A 203 3.95 2.48 -12.07
CA ILE A 203 2.78 3.26 -12.47
C ILE A 203 3.03 4.75 -12.21
N PHE A 204 3.62 5.09 -11.07
CA PHE A 204 3.96 6.46 -10.75
C PHE A 204 4.90 7.07 -11.80
N ASP A 205 6.00 6.38 -12.09
CA ASP A 205 6.99 6.81 -13.08
C ASP A 205 6.37 6.95 -14.49
N TYR A 206 5.43 6.07 -14.85
CA TYR A 206 4.70 6.17 -16.13
C TYR A 206 3.88 7.46 -16.23
N VAL A 207 3.10 7.79 -15.20
CA VAL A 207 2.28 9.02 -15.16
C VAL A 207 3.20 10.25 -15.18
N ILE A 208 4.26 10.25 -14.38
CA ILE A 208 5.21 11.38 -14.32
C ILE A 208 5.92 11.61 -15.64
N ARG A 209 6.27 10.57 -16.41
CA ARG A 209 6.86 10.76 -17.74
C ARG A 209 5.92 11.45 -18.72
N LYS A 210 4.61 11.24 -18.58
CA LYS A 210 3.61 11.90 -19.42
C LYS A 210 3.31 13.32 -18.95
N GLN A 211 3.22 13.54 -17.64
CA GLN A 211 2.77 14.81 -17.05
C GLN A 211 3.90 15.77 -16.68
N ARG A 212 5.15 15.27 -16.62
CA ARG A 212 6.36 15.94 -16.12
C ARG A 212 6.33 16.22 -14.62
N TYR A 213 7.48 16.02 -13.97
CA TYR A 213 7.61 16.19 -12.52
C TYR A 213 7.42 17.65 -12.07
N GLU A 214 7.80 18.63 -12.90
CA GLU A 214 7.61 20.06 -12.59
C GLU A 214 6.14 20.43 -12.37
N ASN A 215 5.22 19.74 -13.06
CA ASN A 215 3.79 20.00 -12.88
C ASN A 215 3.27 19.41 -11.57
N LEU A 216 3.81 18.27 -11.12
CA LEU A 216 3.38 17.68 -9.85
C LEU A 216 3.75 18.58 -8.67
N ILE A 217 4.94 19.18 -8.70
CA ILE A 217 5.45 20.01 -7.61
C ILE A 217 4.54 21.21 -7.34
N LYS A 218 3.84 21.76 -8.35
CA LYS A 218 2.95 22.92 -8.19
C LYS A 218 1.75 22.68 -7.26
N HIS A 219 1.50 21.43 -6.86
CA HIS A 219 0.39 21.05 -5.99
C HIS A 219 0.80 20.92 -4.51
N PHE A 220 2.07 21.20 -4.18
CA PHE A 220 2.67 21.15 -2.84
C PHE A 220 3.46 22.43 -2.58
#